data_AF-A0A443S213-F1
#
_entry.id   AF-A0A443S213-F1
#
_cell.length_a   1.000
_cell.length_b   1.000
_cell.length_c   1.000
_cell.angle_alpha   90.00
_cell.angle_beta   90.00
_cell.angle_gamma   90.00
#
_symmetry.space_group_name_H-M   'P 1'
#
loop_
_entity.id
_entity.type
_entity.pdbx_description
1 polymer ?
#
loop_
_entity_poly.entity_id
_entity_poly.type
_entity_poly.pdbx_seq_one_letter_code
_entity_poly.pdbx_strand_id
1 'polypeptide(L)'
;MSCERYSIPIKYIDDFAYPSYLIEKNVRETINWKPRDGDVIVGTFPKSGTTWVQAIVWMIQHNGEGSLPRFNDLNIKLTPYMESIGNT
;
A
#
# COMPACT_ATOMS: atom_id res chain seq x y z
N MET A 1 -27.92 -11.60 16.00
CA MET A 1 -26.84 -10.60 15.86
C MET A 1 -26.86 -10.10 14.43
N SER A 2 -27.40 -8.91 14.18
CA SER A 2 -27.24 -8.26 12.87
C SER A 2 -25.79 -7.77 12.79
N CYS A 3 -25.01 -8.34 11.89
CA CYS A 3 -23.72 -7.76 11.53
C CYS A 3 -24.03 -6.56 10.65
N GLU A 4 -24.17 -5.37 11.25
CA GLU A 4 -24.19 -4.15 10.47
C GLU A 4 -22.85 -4.02 9.76
N ARG A 5 -22.89 -3.96 8.42
CA ARG A 5 -21.70 -3.79 7.60
C ARG A 5 -21.12 -2.41 7.92
N TYR A 6 -20.08 -2.37 8.75
CA TYR A 6 -19.28 -1.17 8.91
C TYR A 6 -18.71 -0.77 7.55
N SER A 7 -19.15 0.38 7.04
CA SER A 7 -18.65 0.98 5.81
C SER A 7 -17.66 2.06 6.16
N ILE A 8 -16.47 2.00 5.56
CA ILE A 8 -15.51 3.09 5.65
C ILE A 8 -16.06 4.25 4.80
N PRO A 9 -16.16 5.49 5.34
CA PRO A 9 -16.59 6.63 4.55
C PRO A 9 -15.64 6.88 3.37
N ILE A 10 -16.18 7.36 2.26
CA ILE A 10 -15.42 7.70 1.05
C ILE A 10 -15.29 9.21 0.98
N LYS A 11 -14.11 9.69 0.57
CA LYS A 11 -13.86 11.09 0.20
C LYS A 11 -13.33 11.16 -1.23
N TYR A 12 -13.57 12.29 -1.89
CA TYR A 12 -13.09 12.53 -3.25
C TYR A 12 -11.86 13.45 -3.19
N ILE A 13 -10.78 13.05 -3.85
CA ILE A 13 -9.58 13.86 -4.07
C ILE A 13 -9.36 13.88 -5.57
N ASP A 14 -9.40 15.07 -6.16
CA ASP A 14 -9.18 15.29 -7.60
C ASP A 14 -10.05 14.35 -8.47
N ASP A 15 -11.34 14.24 -8.11
CA ASP A 15 -12.38 13.38 -8.72
C ASP A 15 -12.23 11.85 -8.54
N PHE A 16 -11.24 11.39 -7.77
CA PHE A 16 -11.07 9.97 -7.43
C PHE A 16 -11.57 9.65 -6.02
N ALA A 17 -12.18 8.47 -5.86
CA ALA A 17 -12.72 7.99 -4.59
C ALA A 17 -11.63 7.32 -3.74
N TYR A 18 -11.44 7.82 -2.51
CA TYR A 18 -10.49 7.30 -1.54
C TYR A 18 -11.16 7.00 -0.20
N PRO A 19 -10.66 6.01 0.58
CA PRO A 19 -11.05 5.86 1.97
C PRO A 19 -10.77 7.14 2.78
N SER A 20 -11.70 7.51 3.66
CA SER A 20 -11.64 8.77 4.41
C SER A 20 -10.42 8.89 5.34
N TYR A 21 -9.82 7.78 5.75
CA TYR A 21 -8.64 7.74 6.62
C TYR A 21 -7.33 8.12 5.92
N LEU A 22 -7.27 8.12 4.57
CA LEU A 22 -6.06 8.55 3.87
C LEU A 22 -5.86 10.05 4.05
N ILE A 23 -4.61 10.51 4.12
CA ILE A 23 -4.31 11.93 4.24
C ILE A 23 -4.24 12.52 2.82
N GLU A 24 -5.06 13.54 2.53
CA GLU A 24 -5.14 14.13 1.18
C GLU A 24 -3.81 14.71 0.69
N LYS A 25 -3.06 15.33 1.61
CA LYS A 25 -1.70 15.80 1.34
C LYS A 25 -0.82 14.67 0.81
N ASN A 26 -0.84 13.50 1.46
CA ASN A 26 0.00 12.36 1.08
C ASN A 26 -0.39 11.83 -0.30
N VAL A 27 -1.69 11.67 -0.56
CA VAL A 27 -2.21 11.25 -1.88
C VAL A 27 -1.70 12.16 -2.99
N ARG A 28 -1.74 13.48 -2.80
CA ARG A 28 -1.25 14.45 -3.80
C ARG A 28 0.27 14.46 -3.92
N GLU A 29 0.99 14.37 -2.80
CA GLU A 29 2.45 14.38 -2.79
C GLU A 29 3.04 13.16 -3.48
N THR A 30 2.45 11.99 -3.26
CA THR A 30 2.87 10.71 -3.88
C THR A 30 2.97 10.79 -5.41
N ILE A 31 2.12 11.58 -6.07
CA ILE A 31 2.16 11.75 -7.54
C ILE A 31 3.50 12.34 -8.00
N ASN A 32 4.15 13.14 -7.16
CA ASN A 32 5.46 13.74 -7.44
C ASN A 32 6.64 12.88 -6.98
N TRP A 33 6.39 11.74 -6.34
CA TRP A 33 7.45 10.85 -5.90
C TRP A 33 8.23 10.32 -7.11
N LYS A 34 9.56 10.24 -6.97
CA LYS A 34 10.47 9.82 -8.04
C LYS A 34 11.14 8.50 -7.66
N PRO A 35 10.98 7.44 -8.47
CA PRO A 35 11.69 6.19 -8.22
C PRO A 35 13.19 6.36 -8.33
N ARG A 36 13.90 5.59 -7.53
CA ARG A 36 15.35 5.42 -7.57
C ARG A 36 15.70 4.12 -8.29
N ASP A 37 16.92 4.03 -8.78
CA ASP A 37 17.43 2.78 -9.33
C ASP A 37 17.36 1.67 -8.26
N GLY A 38 16.74 0.55 -8.62
CA GLY A 38 16.51 -0.59 -7.73
C GLY A 38 15.18 -0.59 -6.99
N ASP A 39 14.38 0.48 -7.07
CA ASP A 39 13.03 0.46 -6.48
C ASP A 39 12.11 -0.53 -7.21
N VAL A 40 11.27 -1.23 -6.44
CA VAL A 40 10.26 -2.15 -6.95
C VAL A 40 8.87 -1.68 -6.54
N ILE A 41 8.00 -1.43 -7.53
CA ILE A 41 6.64 -0.95 -7.31
C ILE A 41 5.65 -2.11 -7.54
N VAL A 42 4.82 -2.39 -6.54
CA VAL A 42 3.69 -3.34 -6.64
C VAL A 42 2.40 -2.53 -6.79
N GLY A 43 1.93 -2.37 -8.04
CA GLY A 43 0.70 -1.66 -8.36
C GLY A 43 -0.46 -2.61 -8.67
N THR A 44 -1.55 -2.54 -7.91
CA THR A 44 -2.74 -3.40 -8.10
C THR A 44 -4.01 -2.66 -7.75
N PHE A 45 -5.13 -2.99 -8.41
CA PHE A 45 -6.45 -2.58 -7.90
C PHE A 45 -6.73 -3.28 -6.55
N PRO A 46 -7.40 -2.62 -5.58
CA PRO A 46 -7.65 -3.20 -4.27
C PRO A 46 -8.24 -4.61 -4.33
N LYS A 47 -7.74 -5.49 -3.46
CA LYS A 47 -8.14 -6.91 -3.36
C LYS A 47 -7.71 -7.81 -4.52
N SER A 48 -6.86 -7.34 -5.43
CA SER A 48 -6.31 -8.14 -6.53
C SER A 48 -5.03 -8.93 -6.17
N GLY A 49 -4.78 -9.20 -4.87
CA GLY A 49 -3.65 -10.01 -4.43
C GLY A 49 -2.36 -9.23 -4.08
N THR A 50 -2.43 -7.95 -3.75
CA THR A 50 -1.27 -7.10 -3.38
C THR A 50 -0.35 -7.77 -2.36
N THR A 51 -0.92 -8.27 -1.25
CA THR A 51 -0.17 -8.97 -0.19
C THR A 51 0.54 -10.22 -0.70
N TRP A 52 -0.07 -10.95 -1.63
CA TRP A 52 0.54 -12.16 -2.19
C TRP A 52 1.76 -11.79 -3.04
N VAL A 53 1.61 -10.78 -3.90
CA VAL A 53 2.71 -10.29 -4.75
C VAL A 53 3.83 -9.69 -3.90
N GLN A 54 3.52 -8.91 -2.86
CA GLN A 54 4.51 -8.38 -1.92
C GLN A 54 5.33 -9.48 -1.26
N ALA A 55 4.68 -10.59 -0.83
CA ALA A 55 5.38 -11.72 -0.24
C ALA A 55 6.30 -12.44 -1.25
N ILE A 56 5.85 -12.64 -2.50
CA ILE A 56 6.67 -13.24 -3.56
C ILE A 56 7.89 -12.36 -3.85
N VAL A 57 7.68 -11.07 -4.06
CA VAL A 57 8.73 -10.09 -4.34
C VAL A 57 9.74 -10.01 -3.18
N TRP A 58 9.26 -10.05 -1.94
CA TRP A 58 10.11 -10.10 -0.75
C TRP A 58 11.02 -11.34 -0.78
N MET A 59 10.44 -12.52 -1.01
CA MET A 59 11.21 -13.78 -1.04
C MET A 59 12.24 -13.77 -2.17
N ILE A 60 11.92 -13.26 -3.35
CA ILE A 60 12.87 -13.15 -4.47
C ILE A 60 14.06 -12.27 -4.09
N GLN A 61 13.82 -11.10 -3.48
CA GLN A 61 14.89 -10.18 -3.05
C GLN A 61 15.80 -10.76 -1.96
N HIS A 62 15.30 -11.74 -1.21
CA HIS A 62 16.04 -12.42 -0.14
C HIS A 62 16.47 -13.83 -0.55
N ASN A 63 16.52 -14.16 -1.85
CA ASN A 63 16.93 -15.47 -2.38
C ASN A 63 16.15 -16.67 -1.79
N GLY A 64 14.91 -16.44 -1.35
CA GLY A 64 14.09 -17.44 -0.68
C GLY A 64 14.55 -17.78 0.74
N GLU A 65 15.51 -17.04 1.30
CA GLU A 65 16.06 -17.28 2.64
C GLU A 65 15.25 -16.54 3.71
N GLY A 66 15.19 -17.13 4.91
CA GLY A 66 14.48 -16.57 6.06
C GLY A 66 12.96 -16.76 6.03
N SER A 67 12.28 -16.08 6.95
CA SER A 67 10.82 -16.09 7.05
C SER A 67 10.25 -14.73 6.62
N LEU A 68 9.00 -14.74 6.16
CA LEU A 68 8.28 -13.50 5.90
C LEU A 68 8.17 -12.68 7.20
N PRO A 69 8.40 -11.35 7.13
CA PRO A 69 8.11 -10.45 8.23
C PRO A 69 6.64 -10.56 8.64
N ARG A 70 6.34 -10.12 9.86
CA ARG A 70 4.94 -10.00 10.29
C ARG A 70 4.18 -9.09 9.34
N PHE A 71 2.90 -9.36 9.13
CA PHE A 71 2.07 -8.64 8.17
C PHE A 71 2.20 -7.10 8.27
N ASN A 72 2.10 -6.54 9.48
CA ASN A 72 2.24 -5.09 9.67
C ASN A 72 3.66 -4.58 9.38
N ASP A 73 4.70 -5.35 9.70
CA ASP A 73 6.07 -4.94 9.40
C ASP A 73 6.30 -4.94 7.88
N LEU A 74 5.81 -5.96 7.17
CA LEU A 74 5.87 -6.01 5.71
C LEU A 74 5.12 -4.83 5.11
N ASN A 75 3.83 -4.66 5.41
CA ASN A 75 2.94 -3.73 4.70
C ASN A 75 3.10 -2.26 5.12
N ILE A 76 3.63 -1.96 6.30
CA ILE A 76 3.72 -0.59 6.81
C ILE A 76 5.16 -0.08 6.82
N LYS A 77 6.14 -0.95 7.11
CA LYS A 77 7.54 -0.52 7.27
C LYS A 77 8.39 -0.83 6.04
N LEU A 78 8.21 -2.01 5.45
CA LEU A 78 9.12 -2.54 4.43
C LEU A 78 8.60 -2.29 3.01
N THR A 79 7.29 -2.36 2.82
CA THR A 79 6.61 -2.09 1.54
C THR A 79 5.44 -1.13 1.79
N PRO A 80 5.71 0.13 2.19
CA PRO A 80 4.66 1.07 2.56
C PRO A 80 3.75 1.41 1.36
N TYR A 81 2.48 1.64 1.65
CA TYR A 81 1.52 2.14 0.67
C TYR A 81 1.84 3.59 0.32
N MET A 82 2.12 3.86 -0.96
CA MET A 82 2.59 5.17 -1.41
C MET A 82 1.61 6.27 -1.04
N GLU A 83 0.31 6.07 -1.31
CA GLU A 83 -0.78 7.00 -1.02
C GLU A 83 -0.96 7.30 0.48
N SER A 84 -0.39 6.47 1.35
CA SER A 84 -0.40 6.67 2.80
C SER A 84 0.81 7.46 3.31
N ILE A 85 1.94 7.46 2.59
CA ILE A 85 3.20 8.07 3.05
C ILE A 85 3.52 9.41 2.39
N GLY A 86 3.07 9.68 1.16
CA GLY A 86 3.40 10.90 0.44
C GLY A 86 4.68 10.78 -0.42
N ASN A 87 5.54 11.80 -0.38
CA ASN A 87 6.76 11.90 -1.20
C ASN A 87 8.09 11.87 -0.41
N THR A 88 8.04 11.61 0.90
CA THR A 88 9.22 11.53 1.78
C THR A 88 10.18 10.40 1.42
#